data_AF-A0A965G8G3-F1
#
_entry.id   AF-A0A965G8G3-F1
#
_cell.length_a   1.000
_cell.length_b   1.000
_cell.length_c   1.000
_cell.angle_alpha   90.00
_cell.angle_beta   90.00
_cell.angle_gamma   90.00
#
_symmetry.space_group_name_H-M   'P 1'
#
loop_
_entity.id
_entity.type
_entity.pdbx_description
1 polymer ?
#
loop_
_entity_poly.entity_id
_entity_poly.type
_entity_poly.pdbx_seq_one_letter_code
_entity_poly.pdbx_strand_id
1 'polypeptide(L)'
;MDLESPFLKTALVKGSGGAIEEREITKAKLVGDKIELTTTKGGVALFPITDVSALYPKLPDAGIVYQLKDVDEAIRILESLPVEVKQRPEASAETLQKWKDLRKPAEEADAKRKEQDRRAQEEQRKQEESKVNEWMRDAADFQKPRSKSDLTAIREQGQKFLNLKVGDEGKVREGLALLAQVVEKEKGGPLPDLVKLNEIQPKLVADDLLVWVVVGVLAISFFGLLIGFSFTSTGLTRIREGAILGGIVFGGLGVAILAGLAEIWWPMGGKGEPVDLKVSPEMERVVTFAKNSVKPVYFFPSMEFRVASSDFATGILASLPPSEEATGMFKGKLKEGKLWVEKDRYLWSQPVTALGVPIPVSFIFEGKIPSAGSWQEVVSDRVSIGKVVIPEPLRSAFADSMQSILQGGLSAGGLSGIKVKSVDGNDMIVSTPSSGTKPAISTTAISTNIYRKVITAEELAKIFVENKGSEFNGKFVLIEGVVDKISSGSEFSGNATADIGDALNKGKKLQKIKDDQFDVFYLHGMDSYGFRKDPLYIKLVIKSPDVFVMDTYGDIYKGPNANIVKEKALIKKGYRVKFLKEGRVQGDQIKNNEIEVYGVEIDGDADIQCFDPSEPAPK
;
A
#
# COMPACT_ATOMS: atom_id res chain seq x y z
N MET A 1 -15.39 -24.77 -45.90
CA MET A 1 -13.98 -25.13 -46.18
C MET A 1 -13.22 -25.03 -44.88
N ASP A 2 -12.41 -26.03 -44.57
CA ASP A 2 -11.58 -26.05 -43.36
C ASP A 2 -10.24 -25.33 -43.58
N LEU A 3 -10.09 -24.10 -43.07
CA LEU A 3 -8.86 -23.33 -43.24
C LEU A 3 -7.96 -23.36 -42.00
N GLU A 4 -8.56 -23.39 -40.81
CA GLU A 4 -7.89 -23.05 -39.54
C GLU A 4 -7.72 -24.25 -38.59
N SER A 5 -8.33 -25.41 -38.88
CA SER A 5 -8.22 -26.54 -37.96
C SER A 5 -6.77 -27.03 -37.83
N PRO A 6 -6.36 -27.61 -36.69
CA PRO A 6 -5.03 -28.19 -36.51
C PRO A 6 -4.85 -29.55 -37.20
N PHE A 7 -5.90 -30.09 -37.84
CA PHE A 7 -5.90 -31.43 -38.41
C PHE A 7 -5.31 -31.44 -39.84
N LEU A 8 -4.84 -32.62 -40.26
CA LEU A 8 -4.64 -32.89 -41.69
C LEU A 8 -5.96 -32.71 -42.43
N LYS A 9 -5.89 -32.28 -43.69
CA LYS A 9 -7.08 -31.95 -44.49
C LYS A 9 -7.01 -32.65 -45.83
N THR A 10 -8.20 -32.89 -46.38
CA THR A 10 -8.35 -33.39 -47.74
C THR A 10 -8.97 -32.29 -48.60
N ALA A 11 -8.24 -31.90 -49.64
CA ALA A 11 -8.67 -30.95 -50.64
C ALA A 11 -9.14 -31.71 -51.89
N LEU A 12 -10.36 -31.42 -52.33
CA LEU A 12 -10.89 -31.83 -53.62
C LEU A 12 -10.66 -30.71 -54.62
N VAL A 13 -9.74 -30.91 -55.56
CA VAL A 13 -9.36 -29.90 -56.56
C VAL A 13 -9.65 -30.37 -57.98
N LYS A 14 -10.08 -29.47 -58.86
CA LYS A 14 -10.35 -29.78 -60.26
C LYS A 14 -9.04 -29.84 -61.04
N GLY A 15 -8.70 -31.01 -61.57
CA GLY A 15 -7.52 -31.23 -62.40
C GLY A 15 -7.67 -30.65 -63.81
N SER A 16 -6.57 -30.62 -64.57
CA SER A 16 -6.48 -30.06 -65.93
C SER A 16 -7.37 -30.73 -66.97
N GLY A 17 -7.85 -31.96 -66.70
CA GLY A 17 -8.84 -32.68 -67.51
C GLY A 17 -10.30 -32.55 -67.03
N GLY A 18 -10.57 -31.72 -66.02
CA GLY A 18 -11.92 -31.53 -65.44
C GLY A 18 -12.34 -32.57 -64.39
N ALA A 19 -11.54 -33.62 -64.17
CA ALA A 19 -11.75 -34.60 -63.10
C ALA A 19 -11.36 -34.04 -61.72
N ILE A 20 -12.05 -34.46 -60.66
CA ILE A 20 -11.73 -34.07 -59.28
C ILE A 20 -10.60 -34.95 -58.74
N GLU A 21 -9.48 -34.33 -58.38
CA GLU A 21 -8.34 -34.93 -57.70
C GLU A 21 -8.43 -34.73 -56.18
N GLU A 22 -8.09 -35.78 -55.42
CA GLU A 22 -7.89 -35.70 -53.97
C GLU A 22 -6.45 -35.34 -53.65
N ARG A 23 -6.25 -34.36 -52.77
CA ARG A 23 -4.93 -34.00 -52.25
C ARG A 23 -4.96 -33.89 -50.74
N GLU A 24 -4.03 -34.58 -50.10
CA GLU A 24 -3.80 -34.48 -48.66
C GLU A 24 -2.86 -33.32 -48.35
N ILE A 25 -3.28 -32.46 -47.42
CA ILE A 25 -2.61 -31.20 -47.11
C ILE A 25 -2.54 -31.00 -45.60
N THR A 26 -1.54 -30.23 -45.15
CA THR A 26 -1.35 -29.85 -43.75
C THR A 26 -1.99 -28.50 -43.44
N LYS A 27 -1.96 -27.57 -44.41
CA LYS A 27 -2.47 -26.21 -44.23
C LYS A 27 -3.10 -25.70 -45.52
N ALA A 28 -4.13 -24.88 -45.38
CA ALA A 28 -4.70 -24.10 -46.46
C ALA A 28 -4.77 -22.64 -46.04
N LYS A 29 -4.55 -21.72 -46.99
CA LYS A 29 -4.66 -20.27 -46.75
C LYS A 29 -5.27 -19.59 -47.96
N LEU A 30 -6.18 -18.65 -47.72
CA LEU A 30 -6.73 -17.81 -48.79
C LEU A 30 -5.74 -16.71 -49.16
N VAL A 31 -5.45 -16.54 -50.44
CA VAL A 31 -4.54 -15.51 -50.97
C VAL A 31 -5.21 -14.86 -52.18
N GLY A 32 -5.94 -13.77 -51.94
CA GLY A 32 -6.73 -13.09 -52.98
C GLY A 32 -7.88 -13.98 -53.49
N ASP A 33 -7.89 -14.24 -54.80
CA ASP A 33 -8.85 -15.11 -55.50
C ASP A 33 -8.39 -16.60 -55.58
N LYS A 34 -7.29 -16.94 -54.89
CA LYS A 34 -6.67 -18.27 -54.89
C LYS A 34 -6.60 -18.86 -53.49
N ILE A 35 -6.51 -20.18 -53.42
CA ILE A 35 -6.22 -20.95 -52.22
C ILE A 35 -4.82 -21.54 -52.36
N GLU A 36 -3.98 -21.23 -51.38
CA GLU A 36 -2.67 -21.82 -51.18
C GLU A 36 -2.84 -23.10 -50.35
N LEU A 37 -2.41 -24.24 -50.89
CA LEU A 37 -2.47 -25.56 -50.26
C LEU A 37 -1.04 -26.04 -49.98
N THR A 38 -0.72 -26.29 -48.72
CA THR A 38 0.57 -26.86 -48.30
C THR A 38 0.45 -28.38 -48.18
N THR A 39 1.17 -29.11 -49.02
CA THR A 39 1.18 -30.58 -49.02
C THR A 39 1.91 -31.14 -47.79
N THR A 40 1.68 -32.42 -47.50
CA THR A 40 2.36 -33.16 -46.41
C THR A 40 3.89 -33.21 -46.56
N LYS A 41 4.43 -32.99 -47.76
CA LYS A 41 5.88 -32.92 -48.04
C LYS A 41 6.45 -31.49 -48.03
N GLY A 42 5.66 -30.49 -47.62
CA GLY A 42 6.07 -29.09 -47.55
C GLY A 42 6.02 -28.31 -48.88
N GLY A 43 5.61 -28.95 -49.98
CA GLY A 43 5.39 -28.28 -51.26
C GLY A 43 4.11 -27.45 -51.22
N VAL A 44 4.12 -26.27 -51.86
CA VAL A 44 2.99 -25.34 -51.92
C VAL A 44 2.36 -25.37 -53.31
N ALA A 45 1.05 -25.53 -53.38
CA ALA A 45 0.28 -25.48 -54.63
C ALA A 45 -0.80 -24.39 -54.54
N LEU A 46 -0.96 -23.60 -55.61
CA LEU A 46 -1.94 -22.52 -55.69
C LEU A 46 -3.03 -22.89 -56.69
N PHE A 47 -4.28 -22.83 -56.23
CA PHE A 47 -5.46 -23.11 -57.06
C PHE A 47 -6.41 -21.91 -57.03
N PRO A 48 -7.07 -21.56 -58.14
CA PRO A 48 -8.24 -20.67 -58.10
C PRO A 48 -9.29 -21.22 -57.13
N ILE A 49 -9.97 -20.34 -56.38
CA ILE A 49 -11.04 -20.77 -55.44
C ILE A 49 -12.12 -21.58 -56.15
N THR A 50 -12.42 -21.24 -57.41
CA THR A 50 -13.42 -21.93 -58.25
C THR A 50 -13.06 -23.39 -58.55
N ASP A 51 -11.79 -23.75 -58.45
CA ASP A 51 -11.30 -25.09 -58.75
C ASP A 51 -11.22 -25.97 -57.50
N VAL A 52 -11.44 -25.42 -56.29
CA VAL A 52 -11.49 -26.18 -55.04
C VAL A 52 -12.93 -26.52 -54.70
N SER A 53 -13.31 -27.78 -54.89
CA SER A 53 -14.67 -28.27 -54.68
C SER A 53 -15.01 -28.51 -53.21
N ALA A 54 -14.04 -28.97 -52.41
CA ALA A 54 -14.21 -29.14 -50.97
C ALA A 54 -12.87 -29.12 -50.26
N LEU A 55 -12.90 -28.72 -48.99
CA LEU A 55 -11.76 -28.78 -48.10
C LEU A 55 -12.29 -29.11 -46.70
N TYR A 56 -11.93 -30.28 -46.18
CA TYR A 56 -12.47 -30.81 -44.93
C TYR A 56 -11.39 -31.55 -44.12
N PRO A 57 -11.53 -31.60 -42.78
CA PRO A 57 -10.54 -32.23 -41.91
C PRO A 57 -10.58 -33.75 -42.01
N LYS A 58 -9.40 -34.35 -41.89
CA LYS A 58 -9.20 -35.79 -41.76
C LYS A 58 -9.11 -36.16 -40.29
N LEU A 59 -9.63 -37.34 -39.95
CA LEU A 59 -9.62 -37.84 -38.57
C LEU A 59 -8.19 -37.79 -37.99
N PRO A 60 -7.99 -37.24 -36.78
CA PRO A 60 -6.65 -37.06 -36.22
C PRO A 60 -5.99 -38.40 -35.88
N ASP A 61 -4.69 -38.50 -36.19
CA ASP A 61 -3.83 -39.59 -35.74
C ASP A 61 -3.55 -39.50 -34.22
N ALA A 62 -3.13 -40.63 -33.64
CA ALA A 62 -2.75 -40.70 -32.24
C ALA A 62 -1.58 -39.73 -31.94
N GLY A 63 -1.76 -38.84 -30.95
CA GLY A 63 -0.74 -37.89 -30.48
C GLY A 63 -0.90 -36.45 -30.97
N ILE A 64 -1.88 -36.15 -31.83
CA ILE A 64 -2.22 -34.77 -32.17
C ILE A 64 -2.92 -34.09 -30.99
N VAL A 65 -2.44 -32.88 -30.64
CA VAL A 65 -3.06 -32.04 -29.61
C VAL A 65 -4.16 -31.18 -30.25
N TYR A 66 -5.39 -31.34 -29.78
CA TYR A 66 -6.56 -30.58 -30.22
C TYR A 66 -7.43 -30.15 -29.04
N GLN A 67 -8.23 -29.12 -29.22
CA GLN A 67 -9.21 -28.61 -28.27
C GLN A 67 -10.63 -29.00 -28.69
N LEU A 68 -11.59 -28.91 -27.76
CA LEU A 68 -13.00 -29.17 -28.04
C LEU A 68 -13.54 -28.30 -29.20
N LYS A 69 -13.11 -27.04 -29.26
CA LYS A 69 -13.48 -26.10 -30.34
C LYS A 69 -13.04 -26.62 -31.72
N ASP A 70 -11.91 -27.30 -31.80
CA ASP A 70 -11.34 -27.79 -33.06
C ASP A 70 -12.16 -29.00 -33.55
N VAL A 71 -12.57 -29.88 -32.62
CA VAL A 71 -13.45 -31.03 -32.90
C VAL A 71 -14.86 -30.58 -33.30
N ASP A 72 -15.44 -29.61 -32.59
CA ASP A 72 -16.77 -29.07 -32.91
C ASP A 72 -16.78 -28.38 -34.29
N GLU A 73 -15.69 -27.66 -34.64
CA GLU A 73 -15.53 -27.04 -35.96
C GLU A 73 -15.39 -28.09 -37.07
N ALA A 74 -14.63 -29.17 -36.82
CA ALA A 74 -14.49 -30.27 -37.77
C ALA A 74 -15.82 -30.99 -38.03
N ILE A 75 -16.60 -31.25 -36.98
CA ILE A 75 -17.96 -31.82 -37.09
C ILE A 75 -18.85 -30.88 -37.91
N ARG A 76 -18.85 -29.58 -37.62
CA ARG A 76 -19.64 -28.57 -38.35
C ARG A 76 -19.31 -28.56 -39.83
N ILE A 77 -18.03 -28.61 -40.18
CA ILE A 77 -17.57 -28.63 -41.58
C ILE A 77 -18.07 -29.90 -42.27
N LEU A 78 -17.90 -31.07 -41.66
CA LEU A 78 -18.34 -32.35 -42.22
C LEU A 78 -19.88 -32.43 -42.38
N GLU A 79 -20.64 -31.88 -41.43
CA GLU A 79 -22.10 -31.80 -41.51
C GLU A 79 -22.58 -30.88 -42.65
N SER A 80 -21.83 -29.81 -42.95
CA SER A 80 -22.14 -28.86 -44.03
C SER A 80 -21.72 -29.30 -45.44
N LEU A 81 -21.06 -30.45 -45.60
CA LEU A 81 -20.62 -30.92 -46.92
C LEU A 81 -21.79 -31.31 -47.85
N PRO A 82 -21.66 -31.10 -49.18
CA PRO A 82 -22.61 -31.58 -50.18
C PRO A 82 -22.77 -33.11 -50.18
N VAL A 83 -23.92 -33.59 -50.67
CA VAL A 83 -24.29 -35.03 -50.64
C VAL A 83 -23.30 -35.87 -51.44
N GLU A 84 -22.77 -35.33 -52.53
CA GLU A 84 -21.80 -35.98 -53.42
C GLU A 84 -20.45 -36.20 -52.73
N VAL A 85 -20.09 -35.31 -51.80
CA VAL A 85 -18.83 -35.40 -51.03
C VAL A 85 -18.99 -36.34 -49.84
N LYS A 86 -20.18 -36.39 -49.23
CA LYS A 86 -20.50 -37.29 -48.10
C LYS A 86 -20.49 -38.79 -48.45
N GLN A 87 -20.46 -39.13 -49.73
CA GLN A 87 -20.28 -40.52 -50.19
C GLN A 87 -18.82 -40.99 -50.13
N ARG A 88 -17.85 -40.08 -49.90
CA ARG A 88 -16.42 -40.41 -49.82
C ARG A 88 -16.05 -40.97 -48.43
N PRO A 89 -15.06 -41.88 -48.33
CA PRO A 89 -14.70 -42.53 -47.07
C PRO A 89 -14.39 -41.56 -45.92
N GLU A 90 -13.65 -40.48 -46.21
CA GLU A 90 -13.21 -39.50 -45.22
C GLU A 90 -14.29 -38.47 -44.81
N ALA A 91 -15.43 -38.44 -45.51
CA ALA A 91 -16.58 -37.57 -45.21
C ALA A 91 -17.87 -38.37 -44.94
N SER A 92 -17.74 -39.69 -44.77
CA SER A 92 -18.85 -40.61 -44.56
C SER A 92 -19.52 -40.43 -43.21
N ALA A 93 -20.73 -40.98 -43.06
CA ALA A 93 -21.45 -41.00 -41.80
C ALA A 93 -20.68 -41.73 -40.68
N GLU A 94 -19.91 -42.77 -41.03
CA GLU A 94 -19.07 -43.50 -40.08
C GLU A 94 -17.92 -42.62 -39.56
N THR A 95 -17.26 -41.88 -40.45
CA THR A 95 -16.19 -40.93 -40.09
C THR A 95 -16.74 -39.77 -39.26
N LEU A 96 -17.92 -39.25 -39.58
CA LEU A 96 -18.59 -38.23 -38.78
C LEU A 96 -18.92 -38.73 -37.36
N GLN A 97 -19.34 -39.99 -37.20
CA GLN A 97 -19.57 -40.57 -35.88
C GLN A 97 -18.26 -40.69 -35.08
N LYS A 98 -17.16 -41.13 -35.72
CA LYS A 98 -15.83 -41.16 -35.09
C LYS A 98 -15.39 -39.77 -34.62
N TRP A 99 -15.70 -38.71 -35.36
CA TRP A 99 -15.49 -37.32 -34.90
C TRP A 99 -16.35 -36.95 -33.69
N LYS A 100 -17.63 -37.35 -33.67
CA LYS A 100 -18.53 -37.12 -32.52
C LYS A 100 -18.04 -37.84 -31.25
N ASP A 101 -17.44 -39.01 -31.39
CA ASP A 101 -16.89 -39.77 -30.27
C ASP A 101 -15.64 -39.10 -29.65
N LEU A 102 -14.92 -38.26 -30.41
CA LEU A 102 -13.77 -37.47 -29.91
C LEU A 102 -14.16 -36.28 -29.03
N ARG A 103 -15.45 -35.89 -29.02
CA ARG A 103 -15.93 -34.72 -28.29
C ARG A 103 -15.74 -34.85 -26.78
N LYS A 104 -16.12 -36.01 -26.22
CA LYS A 104 -16.05 -36.27 -24.78
C LYS A 104 -14.59 -36.31 -24.26
N PRO A 105 -13.65 -37.02 -24.91
CA PRO A 105 -12.22 -36.92 -24.56
C PRO A 105 -11.65 -35.50 -24.68
N ALA A 106 -12.05 -34.73 -25.69
CA ALA A 106 -11.60 -33.35 -25.87
C ALA A 106 -12.10 -32.42 -24.76
N GLU A 107 -13.35 -32.57 -24.33
CA GLU A 107 -13.94 -31.81 -23.23
C GLU A 107 -13.23 -32.09 -21.90
N GLU A 108 -12.97 -33.36 -21.57
CA GLU A 108 -12.25 -33.74 -20.35
C GLU A 108 -10.80 -33.24 -20.35
N ALA A 109 -10.12 -33.25 -21.50
CA ALA A 109 -8.76 -32.74 -21.64
C ALA A 109 -8.69 -31.21 -21.50
N ASP A 110 -9.61 -30.47 -22.12
CA ASP A 110 -9.71 -29.01 -22.00
C ASP A 110 -10.09 -28.59 -20.58
N ALA A 111 -11.00 -29.31 -19.92
CA ALA A 111 -11.36 -29.06 -18.54
C ALA A 111 -10.15 -29.25 -17.59
N LYS A 112 -9.37 -30.33 -17.78
CA LYS A 112 -8.14 -30.55 -17.01
C LYS A 112 -7.09 -29.47 -17.24
N ARG A 113 -6.88 -29.03 -18.48
CA ARG A 113 -5.94 -27.94 -18.81
C ARG A 113 -6.36 -26.62 -18.17
N LYS A 114 -7.62 -26.23 -18.31
CA LYS A 114 -8.15 -25.01 -17.68
C LYS A 114 -7.99 -25.03 -16.17
N GLU A 115 -8.25 -26.17 -15.52
CA GLU A 115 -8.05 -26.30 -14.08
C GLU A 115 -6.57 -26.27 -13.67
N GLN A 116 -5.68 -26.88 -14.45
CA GLN A 116 -4.23 -26.77 -14.22
C GLN A 116 -3.71 -25.34 -14.40
N ASP A 117 -4.12 -24.66 -15.47
CA ASP A 117 -3.75 -23.26 -15.72
C ASP A 117 -4.29 -22.35 -14.61
N ARG A 118 -5.54 -22.57 -14.16
CA ARG A 118 -6.13 -21.85 -13.03
C ARG A 118 -5.33 -22.06 -11.75
N ARG A 119 -4.92 -23.29 -11.44
CA ARG A 119 -4.09 -23.60 -10.27
C ARG A 119 -2.71 -22.96 -10.36
N ALA A 120 -2.05 -23.05 -11.52
CA ALA A 120 -0.74 -22.44 -11.74
C ALA A 120 -0.79 -20.92 -11.59
N GLN A 121 -1.82 -20.27 -12.14
CA GLN A 121 -2.05 -18.83 -11.95
C GLN A 121 -2.34 -18.47 -10.48
N GLU A 122 -3.13 -19.28 -9.79
CA GLU A 122 -3.44 -19.06 -8.37
C GLU A 122 -2.19 -19.23 -7.47
N GLU A 123 -1.35 -20.22 -7.75
CA GLU A 123 -0.07 -20.43 -7.05
C GLU A 123 0.91 -19.28 -7.31
N GLN A 124 1.03 -18.84 -8.57
CA GLN A 124 1.86 -17.70 -8.93
C GLN A 124 1.38 -16.43 -8.20
N ARG A 125 0.06 -16.18 -8.15
CA ARG A 125 -0.50 -15.03 -7.44
C ARG A 125 -0.22 -15.12 -5.92
N LYS A 126 -0.38 -16.29 -5.31
CA LYS A 126 -0.06 -16.51 -3.88
C LYS A 126 1.42 -16.25 -3.59
N GLN A 127 2.31 -16.66 -4.48
CA GLN A 127 3.76 -16.44 -4.33
C GLN A 127 4.14 -14.96 -4.50
N GLU A 128 3.45 -14.23 -5.38
CA GLU A 128 3.62 -12.79 -5.55
C GLU A 128 3.08 -12.02 -4.34
N GLU A 129 1.90 -12.38 -3.84
CA GLU A 129 1.30 -11.82 -2.62
C GLU A 129 2.19 -12.08 -1.39
N SER A 130 2.80 -13.26 -1.26
CA SER A 130 3.68 -13.57 -0.13
C SER A 130 4.94 -12.70 -0.12
N LYS A 131 5.55 -12.44 -1.28
CA LYS A 131 6.70 -11.52 -1.41
C LYS A 131 6.35 -10.09 -1.03
N VAL A 132 5.16 -9.60 -1.42
CA VAL A 132 4.69 -8.27 -1.03
C VAL A 132 4.44 -8.21 0.47
N ASN A 133 3.83 -9.25 1.07
CA ASN A 133 3.59 -9.31 2.50
C ASN A 133 4.89 -9.34 3.32
N GLU A 134 5.90 -10.09 2.86
CA GLU A 134 7.22 -10.14 3.50
C GLU A 134 7.92 -8.77 3.44
N TRP A 135 7.91 -8.14 2.26
CA TRP A 135 8.44 -6.77 2.11
C TRP A 135 7.69 -5.76 2.98
N MET A 136 6.36 -5.84 3.05
CA MET A 136 5.56 -4.99 3.93
C MET A 136 5.93 -5.18 5.40
N ARG A 137 6.19 -6.41 5.83
CA ARG A 137 6.61 -6.70 7.21
C ARG A 137 7.96 -6.08 7.55
N ASP A 138 8.90 -6.09 6.60
CA ASP A 138 10.17 -5.37 6.77
C ASP A 138 9.92 -3.85 6.73
N ALA A 139 9.20 -3.32 5.74
CA ALA A 139 8.91 -1.88 5.62
C ALA A 139 8.22 -1.29 6.87
N ALA A 140 7.37 -2.07 7.55
CA ALA A 140 6.67 -1.69 8.76
C ALA A 140 7.46 -1.89 10.07
N ASP A 141 8.68 -2.42 9.98
CA ASP A 141 9.59 -2.54 11.12
C ASP A 141 10.32 -1.21 11.37
N PHE A 142 9.69 -0.35 12.15
CA PHE A 142 10.20 0.98 12.53
C PHE A 142 11.17 0.95 13.72
N GLN A 143 11.25 -0.17 14.44
CA GLN A 143 12.21 -0.37 15.53
C GLN A 143 13.57 -0.76 14.99
N LYS A 144 13.61 -1.42 13.83
CA LYS A 144 14.86 -1.77 13.15
C LYS A 144 15.60 -0.50 12.72
N PRO A 145 16.83 -0.26 13.23
CA PRO A 145 17.64 0.85 12.75
C PRO A 145 18.04 0.59 11.31
N ARG A 146 17.78 1.55 10.42
CA ARG A 146 18.06 1.44 8.98
C ARG A 146 19.04 2.51 8.54
N SER A 147 20.01 2.11 7.71
CA SER A 147 20.88 3.06 7.03
C SER A 147 20.17 3.71 5.83
N LYS A 148 20.76 4.77 5.27
CA LYS A 148 20.25 5.40 4.05
C LYS A 148 20.22 4.45 2.85
N SER A 149 21.23 3.57 2.72
CA SER A 149 21.26 2.55 1.67
C SER A 149 20.14 1.53 1.84
N ASP A 150 19.86 1.10 3.07
CA ASP A 150 18.79 0.12 3.33
C ASP A 150 17.41 0.71 3.02
N LEU A 151 17.15 1.95 3.45
CA LEU A 151 15.89 2.65 3.15
C LEU A 151 15.71 2.84 1.65
N THR A 152 16.77 3.20 0.93
CA THR A 152 16.73 3.34 -0.53
C THR A 152 16.42 2.00 -1.20
N ALA A 153 17.09 0.92 -0.80
CA ALA A 153 16.89 -0.41 -1.37
C ALA A 153 15.45 -0.91 -1.19
N ILE A 154 14.85 -0.69 -0.02
CA ILE A 154 13.48 -1.13 0.27
C ILE A 154 12.45 -0.29 -0.47
N ARG A 155 12.69 1.03 -0.60
CA ARG A 155 11.86 1.91 -1.43
C ARG A 155 11.93 1.50 -2.91
N GLU A 156 13.12 1.19 -3.42
CA GLU A 156 13.31 0.68 -4.78
C GLU A 156 12.59 -0.66 -5.01
N GLN A 157 12.66 -1.58 -4.03
CA GLN A 157 11.95 -2.86 -4.09
C GLN A 157 10.42 -2.64 -4.14
N GLY A 158 9.87 -1.76 -3.31
CA GLY A 158 8.46 -1.37 -3.37
C GLY A 158 8.07 -0.74 -4.71
N GLN A 159 8.92 0.12 -5.27
CA GLN A 159 8.68 0.72 -6.59
C GLN A 159 8.73 -0.32 -7.71
N LYS A 160 9.62 -1.32 -7.62
CA LYS A 160 9.65 -2.45 -8.58
C LYS A 160 8.35 -3.25 -8.53
N PHE A 161 7.79 -3.51 -7.34
CA PHE A 161 6.49 -4.19 -7.22
C PHE A 161 5.36 -3.39 -7.87
N LEU A 162 5.33 -2.07 -7.72
CA LEU A 162 4.36 -1.21 -8.43
C LEU A 162 4.53 -1.25 -9.95
N ASN A 163 5.78 -1.13 -10.44
CA ASN A 163 6.04 -1.10 -11.88
C ASN A 163 5.69 -2.42 -12.57
N LEU A 164 5.90 -3.55 -11.87
CA LEU A 164 5.60 -4.89 -12.37
C LEU A 164 4.17 -5.35 -12.07
N LYS A 165 3.35 -4.53 -11.38
CA LYS A 165 2.00 -4.87 -10.92
C LYS A 165 1.93 -6.18 -10.14
N VAL A 166 2.92 -6.40 -9.28
CA VAL A 166 3.05 -7.61 -8.46
C VAL A 166 2.24 -7.44 -7.18
N GLY A 167 1.28 -8.33 -6.95
CA GLY A 167 0.42 -8.32 -5.76
C GLY A 167 -0.54 -7.14 -5.68
N ASP A 168 -0.90 -6.74 -4.45
CA ASP A 168 -1.85 -5.65 -4.18
C ASP A 168 -1.15 -4.28 -4.24
N GLU A 169 -1.37 -3.55 -5.34
CA GLU A 169 -0.83 -2.20 -5.52
C GLU A 169 -1.19 -1.24 -4.36
N GLY A 170 -2.37 -1.39 -3.75
CA GLY A 170 -2.81 -0.58 -2.63
C GLY A 170 -1.89 -0.74 -1.43
N LYS A 171 -1.61 -2.00 -1.05
CA LYS A 171 -0.66 -2.35 0.02
C LYS A 171 0.74 -1.84 -0.27
N VAL A 172 1.20 -1.97 -1.52
CA VAL A 172 2.54 -1.49 -1.88
C VAL A 172 2.64 0.03 -1.76
N ARG A 173 1.63 0.78 -2.21
CA ARG A 173 1.58 2.24 -2.02
C ARG A 173 1.54 2.61 -0.54
N GLU A 174 0.80 1.87 0.28
CA GLU A 174 0.77 2.08 1.73
C GLU A 174 2.14 1.86 2.39
N GLY A 175 2.86 0.81 2.02
CA GLY A 175 4.24 0.59 2.48
C GLY A 175 5.20 1.71 2.07
N LEU A 176 5.07 2.21 0.84
CA LEU A 176 5.88 3.34 0.37
C LEU A 176 5.53 4.64 1.11
N ALA A 177 4.25 4.91 1.38
CA ALA A 177 3.83 6.03 2.23
C ALA A 177 4.40 5.93 3.65
N LEU A 178 4.45 4.72 4.20
CA LEU A 178 5.07 4.48 5.51
C LEU A 178 6.57 4.82 5.46
N LEU A 179 7.30 4.28 4.48
CA LEU A 179 8.74 4.52 4.31
C LEU A 179 9.09 5.98 4.00
N ALA A 180 8.19 6.75 3.39
CA ALA A 180 8.40 8.17 3.10
C ALA A 180 8.50 9.02 4.38
N GLN A 181 7.94 8.55 5.49
CA GLN A 181 7.98 9.25 6.78
C GLN A 181 9.25 8.93 7.59
N VAL A 182 10.04 7.94 7.15
CA VAL A 182 11.28 7.55 7.83
C VAL A 182 12.41 8.50 7.48
N VAL A 183 12.85 9.27 8.49
CA VAL A 183 13.94 10.27 8.36
C VAL A 183 15.29 9.56 8.21
N GLU A 184 16.05 9.97 7.21
CA GLU A 184 17.43 9.52 6.98
C GLU A 184 18.34 10.08 8.08
N LYS A 185 18.82 9.23 8.99
CA LYS A 185 19.91 9.60 9.93
C LYS A 185 21.10 8.68 9.71
N GLU A 186 22.30 9.26 9.67
CA GLU A 186 23.59 8.53 9.55
C GLU A 186 23.82 7.52 10.68
N LYS A 187 23.10 7.65 11.80
CA LYS A 187 23.07 6.69 12.90
C LYS A 187 21.61 6.31 13.14
N GLY A 188 21.20 5.18 12.56
CA GLY A 188 19.81 4.68 12.58
C GLY A 188 19.25 4.59 13.99
N GLY A 189 18.35 5.51 14.33
CA GLY A 189 17.50 5.43 15.51
C GLY A 189 16.04 5.29 15.11
N PRO A 190 15.16 4.84 16.01
CA PRO A 190 13.72 4.80 15.76
C PRO A 190 13.21 6.19 15.36
N LEU A 191 12.10 6.23 14.61
CA LEU A 191 11.43 7.46 14.19
C LEU A 191 11.37 8.46 15.38
N PRO A 192 11.86 9.70 15.21
CA PRO A 192 12.15 10.62 16.32
C PRO A 192 10.93 10.98 17.17
N ASP A 193 9.72 10.86 16.61
CA ASP A 193 8.48 11.19 17.32
C ASP A 193 7.76 9.97 17.92
N LEU A 194 8.30 8.74 17.82
CA LEU A 194 7.72 7.59 18.53
C LEU A 194 7.76 7.77 20.05
N VAL A 195 8.68 8.58 20.55
CA VAL A 195 8.72 8.99 21.96
C VAL A 195 7.42 9.71 22.37
N LYS A 196 6.75 10.42 21.45
CA LYS A 196 5.44 11.05 21.74
C LYS A 196 4.34 10.03 21.97
N LEU A 197 4.47 8.79 21.45
CA LEU A 197 3.53 7.71 21.76
C LEU A 197 3.70 7.19 23.19
N ASN A 198 4.83 7.45 23.85
CA ASN A 198 4.97 7.13 25.28
C ASN A 198 4.09 8.03 26.16
N GLU A 199 3.65 9.20 25.68
CA GLU A 199 2.62 10.00 26.35
C GLU A 199 1.28 9.26 26.40
N ILE A 200 1.03 8.37 25.42
CA ILE A 200 -0.16 7.52 25.35
C ILE A 200 0.16 6.22 26.10
N GLN A 201 0.33 6.32 27.41
CA GLN A 201 0.36 5.16 28.27
C GLN A 201 -1.03 5.02 28.92
N PRO A 202 -1.86 4.06 28.49
CA PRO A 202 -3.12 3.79 29.16
C PRO A 202 -2.82 3.39 30.61
N LYS A 203 -3.46 4.07 31.55
CA LYS A 203 -3.33 3.77 32.98
C LYS A 203 -4.67 3.26 33.49
N LEU A 204 -4.66 2.10 34.15
CA LEU A 204 -5.86 1.58 34.79
C LEU A 204 -6.13 2.37 36.07
N VAL A 205 -7.31 2.96 36.15
CA VAL A 205 -7.77 3.70 37.32
C VAL A 205 -8.72 2.82 38.13
N ALA A 206 -8.62 2.91 39.45
CA ALA A 206 -9.53 2.16 40.33
C ALA A 206 -10.95 2.72 40.19
N ASP A 207 -11.92 1.83 39.99
CA ASP A 207 -13.33 2.20 40.04
C ASP A 207 -13.77 2.49 41.48
N ASP A 208 -14.66 3.47 41.66
CA ASP A 208 -15.11 3.92 42.98
C ASP A 208 -15.76 2.79 43.78
N LEU A 209 -16.50 1.87 43.13
CA LEU A 209 -17.13 0.73 43.82
C LEU A 209 -16.09 -0.15 44.53
N LEU A 210 -15.02 -0.50 43.82
CA LEU A 210 -13.94 -1.32 44.39
C LEU A 210 -13.29 -0.60 45.59
N VAL A 211 -13.03 0.69 45.45
CA VAL A 211 -12.42 1.51 46.50
C VAL A 211 -13.31 1.59 47.74
N TRP A 212 -14.61 1.83 47.57
CA TRP A 212 -15.58 1.83 48.68
C TRP A 212 -15.61 0.50 49.43
N VAL A 213 -15.54 -0.61 48.68
CA VAL A 213 -15.55 -1.95 49.28
C VAL A 213 -14.25 -2.23 50.03
N VAL A 214 -13.10 -1.78 49.52
CA VAL A 214 -11.84 -1.83 50.29
C VAL A 214 -11.96 -1.06 51.60
N VAL A 215 -12.51 0.16 51.57
CA VAL A 215 -12.75 0.95 52.79
C VAL A 215 -13.66 0.19 53.77
N GLY A 216 -14.74 -0.41 53.26
CA GLY A 216 -15.65 -1.25 54.05
C GLY A 216 -14.94 -2.45 54.69
N VAL A 217 -14.13 -3.18 53.91
CA VAL A 217 -13.34 -4.32 54.38
C VAL A 217 -12.34 -3.88 55.46
N LEU A 218 -11.66 -2.75 55.26
CA LEU A 218 -10.73 -2.21 56.26
C LEU A 218 -11.46 -1.84 57.56
N ALA A 219 -12.61 -1.17 57.47
CA ALA A 219 -13.42 -0.82 58.64
C ALA A 219 -13.93 -2.06 59.39
N ILE A 220 -14.50 -3.03 58.66
CA ILE A 220 -14.98 -4.30 59.21
C ILE A 220 -13.82 -5.07 59.85
N SER A 221 -12.65 -5.09 59.22
CA SER A 221 -11.47 -5.76 59.76
C SER A 221 -10.97 -5.11 61.03
N PHE A 222 -10.90 -3.79 61.08
CA PHE A 222 -10.49 -3.06 62.28
C PHE A 222 -11.42 -3.34 63.47
N PHE A 223 -12.73 -3.14 63.29
CA PHE A 223 -13.70 -3.40 64.36
C PHE A 223 -13.81 -4.89 64.68
N GLY A 224 -13.76 -5.76 63.68
CA GLY A 224 -13.83 -7.21 63.86
C GLY A 224 -12.62 -7.76 64.62
N LEU A 225 -11.41 -7.21 64.44
CA LEU A 225 -10.24 -7.58 65.25
C LEU A 225 -10.44 -7.15 66.70
N LEU A 226 -10.86 -5.90 66.94
CA LEU A 226 -11.11 -5.39 68.29
C LEU A 226 -12.16 -6.24 69.04
N ILE A 227 -13.29 -6.50 68.38
CA ILE A 227 -14.38 -7.31 68.93
C ILE A 227 -13.91 -8.76 69.10
N GLY A 228 -13.33 -9.37 68.06
CA GLY A 228 -12.89 -10.76 68.08
C GLY A 228 -11.89 -11.05 69.20
N PHE A 229 -10.87 -10.20 69.37
CA PHE A 229 -9.91 -10.34 70.48
C PHE A 229 -10.55 -10.07 71.85
N SER A 230 -11.43 -9.08 71.97
CA SER A 230 -12.13 -8.80 73.23
C SER A 230 -13.01 -9.97 73.68
N PHE A 231 -13.79 -10.55 72.77
CA PHE A 231 -14.63 -11.70 73.04
C PHE A 231 -13.81 -12.97 73.34
N THR A 232 -12.72 -13.20 72.61
CA THR A 232 -11.82 -14.33 72.87
C THR A 232 -11.15 -14.21 74.24
N SER A 233 -10.64 -13.02 74.57
CA SER A 233 -10.03 -12.72 75.88
C SER A 233 -11.04 -12.88 77.02
N THR A 234 -12.24 -12.33 76.85
CA THR A 234 -13.34 -12.47 77.83
C THR A 234 -13.74 -13.94 78.00
N GLY A 235 -13.79 -14.71 76.91
CA GLY A 235 -14.05 -16.15 76.95
C GLY A 235 -13.01 -16.90 77.77
N LEU A 236 -11.71 -16.67 77.51
CA LEU A 236 -10.60 -17.29 78.24
C LEU A 236 -10.62 -16.92 79.73
N THR A 237 -10.85 -15.65 80.05
CA THR A 237 -10.96 -15.18 81.44
C THR A 237 -12.11 -15.87 82.17
N ARG A 238 -13.28 -15.98 81.54
CA ARG A 238 -14.45 -16.67 82.14
C ARG A 238 -14.25 -18.17 82.33
N ILE A 239 -13.51 -18.84 81.44
CA ILE A 239 -13.12 -20.24 81.64
C ILE A 239 -12.21 -20.35 82.86
N ARG A 240 -11.22 -19.45 82.98
CA ARG A 240 -10.30 -19.41 84.14
C ARG A 240 -11.03 -19.14 85.46
N GLU A 241 -12.08 -18.33 85.43
CA GLU A 241 -12.91 -17.98 86.59
C GLU A 241 -14.01 -19.02 86.91
N GLY A 242 -14.11 -20.12 86.15
CA GLY A 242 -15.04 -21.23 86.40
C GLY A 242 -16.42 -21.10 85.74
N ALA A 243 -16.69 -20.01 85.02
CA ALA A 243 -17.92 -19.80 84.24
C ALA A 243 -17.82 -20.42 82.84
N ILE A 244 -17.68 -21.76 82.79
CA ILE A 244 -17.32 -22.52 81.58
C ILE A 244 -18.26 -22.26 80.40
N LEU A 245 -19.58 -22.31 80.59
CA LEU A 245 -20.56 -22.08 79.50
C LEU A 245 -20.45 -20.68 78.90
N GLY A 246 -20.33 -19.64 79.75
CA GLY A 246 -20.12 -18.27 79.30
C GLY A 246 -18.76 -18.09 78.61
N GLY A 247 -17.74 -18.81 79.07
CA GLY A 247 -16.43 -18.88 78.45
C GLY A 247 -16.46 -19.45 77.03
N ILE A 248 -17.16 -20.55 76.82
CA ILE A 248 -17.31 -21.21 75.51
C ILE A 248 -18.09 -20.33 74.53
N VAL A 249 -19.19 -19.71 74.95
CA VAL A 249 -20.00 -18.87 74.06
C VAL A 249 -19.22 -17.63 73.60
N PHE A 250 -18.60 -16.90 74.53
CA PHE A 250 -17.85 -15.68 74.19
C PHE A 250 -16.55 -16.01 73.47
N GLY A 251 -15.84 -17.06 73.90
CA GLY A 251 -14.64 -17.55 73.22
C GLY A 251 -14.92 -18.04 71.80
N GLY A 252 -15.98 -18.85 71.63
CA GLY A 252 -16.41 -19.36 70.33
C GLY A 252 -16.83 -18.25 69.37
N LEU A 253 -17.59 -17.25 69.83
CA LEU A 253 -17.95 -16.09 69.03
C LEU A 253 -16.73 -15.27 68.62
N GLY A 254 -15.79 -15.04 69.54
CA GLY A 254 -14.53 -14.35 69.26
C GLY A 254 -13.70 -15.06 68.19
N VAL A 255 -13.53 -16.38 68.32
CA VAL A 255 -12.81 -17.22 67.34
C VAL A 255 -13.53 -17.21 65.99
N ALA A 256 -14.86 -17.28 65.95
CA ALA A 256 -15.62 -17.24 64.70
C ALA A 256 -15.45 -15.91 63.94
N ILE A 257 -15.47 -14.78 64.64
CA ILE A 257 -15.22 -13.45 64.04
C ILE A 257 -13.80 -13.38 63.47
N LEU A 258 -12.80 -13.82 64.25
CA LEU A 258 -11.40 -13.83 63.80
C LEU A 258 -11.18 -14.78 62.61
N ALA A 259 -11.84 -15.94 62.59
CA ALA A 259 -11.78 -16.87 61.46
C ALA A 259 -12.39 -16.28 60.20
N GLY A 260 -13.54 -15.60 60.30
CA GLY A 260 -14.15 -14.89 59.17
C GLY A 260 -13.24 -13.79 58.60
N LEU A 261 -12.53 -13.05 59.46
CA LEU A 261 -11.52 -12.09 59.03
C LEU A 261 -10.33 -12.76 58.36
N ALA A 262 -9.84 -13.87 58.93
CA ALA A 262 -8.74 -14.64 58.33
C ALA A 262 -9.09 -15.13 56.92
N GLU A 263 -10.35 -15.49 56.66
CA GLU A 263 -10.82 -15.90 55.33
C GLU A 263 -10.84 -14.74 54.33
N ILE A 264 -11.18 -13.51 54.74
CA ILE A 264 -11.12 -12.30 53.88
C ILE A 264 -9.68 -11.95 53.48
N TRP A 265 -8.75 -12.04 54.43
CA TRP A 265 -7.34 -11.69 54.22
C TRP A 265 -6.49 -12.85 53.70
N TRP A 266 -7.09 -14.03 53.49
CA TRP A 266 -6.36 -15.21 53.05
C TRP A 266 -5.80 -15.00 51.64
N PRO A 267 -4.49 -15.23 51.41
CA PRO A 267 -3.92 -15.15 50.08
C PRO A 267 -4.46 -16.27 49.20
N MET A 268 -4.99 -15.92 48.03
CA MET A 268 -5.50 -16.85 47.04
C MET A 268 -4.69 -16.75 45.75
N GLY A 269 -4.49 -17.89 45.09
CA GLY A 269 -3.85 -18.01 43.79
C GLY A 269 -4.35 -19.24 43.05
N GLY A 270 -4.09 -19.30 41.74
CA GLY A 270 -4.35 -20.48 40.92
C GLY A 270 -3.33 -21.58 41.15
N LYS A 271 -3.48 -22.71 40.44
CA LYS A 271 -2.49 -23.78 40.48
C LYS A 271 -1.21 -23.35 39.76
N GLY A 272 -0.07 -23.50 40.45
CA GLY A 272 1.25 -23.15 39.91
C GLY A 272 1.60 -21.68 40.06
N GLU A 273 2.70 -21.29 39.41
CA GLU A 273 3.15 -19.89 39.40
C GLU A 273 2.24 -19.02 38.51
N PRO A 274 2.02 -17.74 38.86
CA PRO A 274 1.31 -16.81 38.00
C PRO A 274 2.07 -16.60 36.68
N VAL A 275 1.32 -16.26 35.64
CA VAL A 275 1.89 -15.95 34.34
C VAL A 275 2.67 -14.62 34.43
N ASP A 276 3.89 -14.64 33.94
CA ASP A 276 4.76 -13.46 33.90
C ASP A 276 4.27 -12.47 32.84
N LEU A 277 3.96 -11.24 33.26
CA LEU A 277 3.41 -10.20 32.39
C LEU A 277 4.55 -9.53 31.64
N LYS A 278 4.77 -9.96 30.39
CA LYS A 278 5.83 -9.44 29.52
C LYS A 278 5.27 -9.04 28.17
N VAL A 279 5.88 -8.01 27.58
CA VAL A 279 5.61 -7.59 26.20
C VAL A 279 6.70 -8.19 25.31
N SER A 280 6.32 -9.12 24.43
CA SER A 280 7.22 -9.64 23.40
C SER A 280 7.48 -8.58 22.32
N PRO A 281 8.56 -8.69 21.51
CA PRO A 281 8.84 -7.75 20.43
C PRO A 281 7.67 -7.62 19.43
N GLU A 282 6.97 -8.72 19.12
CA GLU A 282 5.79 -8.71 18.26
C GLU A 282 4.63 -7.95 18.90
N MET A 283 4.39 -8.13 20.20
CA MET A 283 3.35 -7.40 20.92
C MET A 283 3.70 -5.92 21.07
N GLU A 284 4.96 -5.56 21.21
CA GLU A 284 5.39 -4.16 21.28
C GLU A 284 5.03 -3.40 19.98
N ARG A 285 5.13 -4.07 18.82
CA ARG A 285 4.66 -3.51 17.55
C ARG A 285 3.16 -3.32 17.53
N VAL A 286 2.39 -4.33 17.93
CA VAL A 286 0.93 -4.25 18.03
C VAL A 286 0.52 -3.06 18.89
N VAL A 287 1.12 -2.92 20.07
CA VAL A 287 0.87 -1.83 21.03
C VAL A 287 1.24 -0.47 20.43
N THR A 288 2.35 -0.38 19.69
CA THR A 288 2.75 0.87 19.03
C THR A 288 1.75 1.29 17.95
N PHE A 289 1.29 0.33 17.13
CA PHE A 289 0.25 0.59 16.13
C PHE A 289 -1.07 1.01 16.79
N ALA A 290 -1.44 0.37 17.90
CA ALA A 290 -2.63 0.70 18.67
C ALA A 290 -2.56 2.11 19.25
N LYS A 291 -1.47 2.48 19.90
CA LYS A 291 -1.27 3.83 20.46
C LYS A 291 -1.34 4.91 19.38
N ASN A 292 -0.75 4.68 18.22
CA ASN A 292 -0.81 5.61 17.10
C ASN A 292 -2.25 5.79 16.56
N SER A 293 -3.16 4.84 16.77
CA SER A 293 -4.57 5.02 16.39
C SER A 293 -5.31 6.04 17.26
N VAL A 294 -4.87 6.26 18.51
CA VAL A 294 -5.51 7.21 19.44
C VAL A 294 -5.10 8.65 19.14
N LYS A 295 -3.79 8.88 19.01
CA LYS A 295 -3.22 10.19 18.67
C LYS A 295 -2.17 9.96 17.58
N PRO A 296 -2.58 9.97 16.30
CA PRO A 296 -1.69 9.66 15.20
C PRO A 296 -0.54 10.65 15.08
N VAL A 297 0.67 10.13 15.21
CA VAL A 297 1.93 10.87 14.98
C VAL A 297 2.45 10.58 13.57
N TYR A 298 2.27 9.33 13.11
CA TYR A 298 2.61 8.87 11.78
C TYR A 298 1.39 8.25 11.08
N PHE A 299 1.45 8.14 9.76
CA PHE A 299 0.57 7.24 9.03
C PHE A 299 1.06 5.80 9.17
N PHE A 300 0.24 4.94 9.76
CA PHE A 300 0.43 3.49 9.82
C PHE A 300 -0.70 2.80 9.03
N PRO A 301 -0.37 1.91 8.09
CA PRO A 301 -1.39 1.13 7.38
C PRO A 301 -2.00 0.06 8.29
N SER A 302 -3.09 -0.55 7.82
CA SER A 302 -3.62 -1.73 8.50
C SER A 302 -2.62 -2.88 8.39
N MET A 303 -2.32 -3.54 9.50
CA MET A 303 -1.30 -4.57 9.56
C MET A 303 -1.82 -5.81 10.29
N GLU A 304 -1.32 -6.97 9.89
CA GLU A 304 -1.57 -8.24 10.58
C GLU A 304 -0.29 -8.75 11.21
N PHE A 305 -0.37 -9.09 12.50
CA PHE A 305 0.73 -9.64 13.28
C PHE A 305 0.36 -11.05 13.72
N ARG A 306 1.32 -11.98 13.65
CA ARG A 306 1.16 -13.33 14.20
C ARG A 306 1.79 -13.36 15.60
N VAL A 307 1.00 -13.67 16.61
CA VAL A 307 1.40 -13.65 18.02
C VAL A 307 0.92 -14.94 18.70
N ALA A 308 1.73 -15.53 19.58
CA ALA A 308 1.29 -16.66 20.39
C ALA A 308 0.14 -16.23 21.33
N SER A 309 -0.83 -17.12 21.54
CA SER A 309 -2.02 -16.84 22.37
C SER A 309 -1.66 -16.43 23.80
N SER A 310 -0.61 -17.07 24.37
CA SER A 310 -0.07 -16.71 25.69
C SER A 310 0.49 -15.30 25.73
N ASP A 311 1.27 -14.95 24.70
CA ASP A 311 1.97 -13.67 24.60
C ASP A 311 1.00 -12.52 24.34
N PHE A 312 -0.10 -12.80 23.63
CA PHE A 312 -1.17 -11.84 23.44
C PHE A 312 -1.82 -11.44 24.76
N ALA A 313 -2.25 -12.42 25.56
CA ALA A 313 -2.93 -12.15 26.84
C ALA A 313 -2.01 -11.41 27.84
N THR A 314 -0.76 -11.87 27.98
CA THR A 314 0.22 -11.23 28.87
C THR A 314 0.64 -9.86 28.37
N GLY A 315 0.84 -9.71 27.06
CA GLY A 315 1.23 -8.45 26.42
C GLY A 315 0.17 -7.37 26.54
N ILE A 316 -1.13 -7.71 26.43
CA ILE A 316 -2.22 -6.76 26.65
C ILE A 316 -2.21 -6.26 28.10
N LEU A 317 -2.15 -7.16 29.09
CA LEU A 317 -2.15 -6.79 30.50
C LEU A 317 -0.91 -5.99 30.89
N ALA A 318 0.27 -6.38 30.41
CA ALA A 318 1.52 -5.64 30.63
C ALA A 318 1.48 -4.23 30.01
N SER A 319 0.68 -4.03 28.96
CA SER A 319 0.49 -2.73 28.30
C SER A 319 -0.50 -1.82 29.01
N LEU A 320 -1.21 -2.31 30.02
CA LEU A 320 -2.21 -1.60 30.82
C LEU A 320 -1.79 -1.49 32.30
N PRO A 321 -0.69 -0.79 32.62
CA PRO A 321 -0.24 -0.67 34.00
C PRO A 321 -1.26 0.09 34.86
N PRO A 322 -1.37 -0.24 36.17
CA PRO A 322 -2.11 0.56 37.13
C PRO A 322 -1.62 2.02 37.17
N SER A 323 -2.54 2.96 37.40
CA SER A 323 -2.17 4.36 37.64
C SER A 323 -1.42 4.52 38.97
N GLU A 324 -0.33 5.29 38.94
CA GLU A 324 0.38 5.68 40.15
C GLU A 324 -0.39 6.74 40.97
N GLU A 325 -1.30 7.46 40.33
CA GLU A 325 -2.10 8.51 40.94
C GLU A 325 -3.26 7.91 41.75
N ALA A 326 -3.49 8.49 42.93
CA ALA A 326 -4.61 8.08 43.77
C ALA A 326 -5.89 8.75 43.24
N THR A 327 -6.99 8.00 43.23
CA THR A 327 -8.26 8.47 42.67
C THR A 327 -9.38 8.48 43.71
N GLY A 328 -10.33 9.39 43.51
CA GLY A 328 -11.49 9.56 44.38
C GLY A 328 -11.18 10.07 45.80
N MET A 329 -12.23 10.23 46.59
CA MET A 329 -12.16 10.75 47.96
C MET A 329 -11.27 9.92 48.89
N PHE A 330 -11.21 8.60 48.64
CA PHE A 330 -10.44 7.68 49.47
C PHE A 330 -9.06 7.37 48.93
N LYS A 331 -8.53 8.12 47.96
CA LYS A 331 -7.18 7.88 47.43
C LYS A 331 -6.99 6.41 47.00
N GLY A 332 -7.98 5.88 46.28
CA GLY A 332 -7.97 4.52 45.76
C GLY A 332 -6.87 4.30 44.73
N LYS A 333 -6.19 3.15 44.79
CA LYS A 333 -5.18 2.74 43.81
C LYS A 333 -5.27 1.25 43.52
N LEU A 334 -5.18 0.91 42.23
CA LEU A 334 -4.91 -0.46 41.78
C LEU A 334 -3.42 -0.76 41.98
N LYS A 335 -3.10 -2.01 42.32
CA LYS A 335 -1.74 -2.56 42.28
C LYS A 335 -1.60 -3.52 41.10
N GLU A 336 -0.38 -3.93 40.79
CA GLU A 336 -0.14 -4.92 39.77
C GLU A 336 -0.88 -6.22 40.09
N GLY A 337 -1.70 -6.68 39.15
CA GLY A 337 -2.48 -7.90 39.29
C GLY A 337 -1.69 -9.14 38.90
N LYS A 338 -2.24 -10.31 39.25
CA LYS A 338 -1.66 -11.61 38.93
C LYS A 338 -2.65 -12.45 38.14
N LEU A 339 -2.21 -13.01 37.03
CA LEU A 339 -3.01 -13.90 36.18
C LEU A 339 -2.54 -15.34 36.35
N TRP A 340 -3.49 -16.26 36.50
CA TRP A 340 -3.28 -17.69 36.31
C TRP A 340 -4.18 -18.17 35.18
N VAL A 341 -3.62 -19.02 34.31
CA VAL A 341 -4.33 -19.62 33.19
C VAL A 341 -4.35 -21.13 33.39
N GLU A 342 -5.54 -21.66 33.65
CA GLU A 342 -5.82 -23.10 33.64
C GLU A 342 -6.54 -23.45 32.32
N LYS A 343 -6.53 -24.72 31.89
CA LYS A 343 -6.94 -25.18 30.54
C LYS A 343 -7.94 -24.27 29.79
N ASP A 344 -9.12 -24.03 30.37
CA ASP A 344 -10.18 -23.19 29.77
C ASP A 344 -10.64 -22.06 30.68
N ARG A 345 -9.91 -21.77 31.77
CA ARG A 345 -10.30 -20.81 32.80
C ARG A 345 -9.17 -19.88 33.18
N TYR A 346 -9.52 -18.64 33.47
CA TYR A 346 -8.59 -17.69 34.04
C TYR A 346 -8.94 -17.44 35.51
N LEU A 347 -7.91 -17.09 36.28
CA LEU A 347 -8.04 -16.51 37.61
C LEU A 347 -7.20 -15.24 37.64
N TRP A 348 -7.82 -14.10 37.90
CA TRP A 348 -7.18 -12.80 37.99
C TRP A 348 -7.30 -12.26 39.41
N SER A 349 -6.17 -12.03 40.07
CA SER A 349 -6.11 -11.37 41.37
C SER A 349 -5.73 -9.91 41.17
N GLN A 350 -6.65 -9.01 41.52
CA GLN A 350 -6.49 -7.56 41.45
C GLN A 350 -6.40 -6.97 42.85
N PRO A 351 -5.19 -6.58 43.33
CA PRO A 351 -5.06 -5.92 44.61
C PRO A 351 -5.45 -4.43 44.50
N VAL A 352 -6.20 -3.95 45.47
CA VAL A 352 -6.70 -2.57 45.55
C VAL A 352 -6.40 -1.99 46.93
N THR A 353 -5.88 -0.77 46.96
CA THR A 353 -5.59 -0.02 48.20
C THR A 353 -6.48 1.22 48.29
N ALA A 354 -6.80 1.65 49.51
CA ALA A 354 -7.54 2.87 49.81
C ALA A 354 -6.94 3.56 51.04
N LEU A 355 -7.31 4.83 51.25
CA LEU A 355 -6.92 5.69 52.38
C LEU A 355 -5.41 5.87 52.55
N GLY A 356 -4.61 5.61 51.50
CA GLY A 356 -3.15 5.58 51.59
C GLY A 356 -2.60 4.42 52.44
N VAL A 357 -3.45 3.46 52.83
CA VAL A 357 -3.03 2.27 53.55
C VAL A 357 -2.34 1.32 52.56
N PRO A 358 -1.11 0.86 52.83
CA PRO A 358 -0.34 0.06 51.88
C PRO A 358 -0.81 -1.40 51.81
N ILE A 359 -1.72 -1.82 52.68
CA ILE A 359 -2.25 -3.19 52.75
C ILE A 359 -3.37 -3.32 51.70
N PRO A 360 -3.17 -4.08 50.61
CA PRO A 360 -4.17 -4.23 49.58
C PRO A 360 -5.22 -5.28 49.96
N VAL A 361 -6.45 -5.03 49.57
CA VAL A 361 -7.50 -6.06 49.51
C VAL A 361 -7.49 -6.64 48.11
N SER A 362 -7.36 -7.97 48.01
CA SER A 362 -7.27 -8.67 46.73
C SER A 362 -8.65 -9.17 46.29
N PHE A 363 -9.13 -8.63 45.18
CA PHE A 363 -10.30 -9.14 44.48
C PHE A 363 -9.87 -10.24 43.52
N ILE A 364 -10.55 -11.39 43.57
CA ILE A 364 -10.25 -12.54 42.73
C ILE A 364 -11.41 -12.73 41.77
N PHE A 365 -11.12 -12.62 40.47
CA PHE A 365 -12.05 -12.81 39.39
C PHE A 365 -11.71 -14.12 38.67
N GLU A 366 -12.65 -15.04 38.67
CA GLU A 366 -12.55 -16.30 37.93
C GLU A 366 -13.57 -16.29 36.79
N GLY A 367 -13.20 -16.90 35.67
CA GLY A 367 -14.05 -16.97 34.50
C GLY A 367 -13.51 -17.91 33.42
N LYS A 368 -14.26 -18.00 32.31
CA LYS A 368 -13.82 -18.75 31.13
C LYS A 368 -12.91 -17.87 30.27
N ILE A 369 -11.90 -18.47 29.64
CA ILE A 369 -11.05 -17.75 28.68
C ILE A 369 -11.93 -17.33 27.49
N PRO A 370 -11.97 -16.03 27.12
CA PRO A 370 -12.79 -15.58 26.01
C PRO A 370 -12.25 -16.13 24.67
N SER A 371 -13.15 -16.24 23.68
CA SER A 371 -12.75 -16.60 22.33
C SER A 371 -11.93 -15.47 21.68
N ALA A 372 -11.07 -15.81 20.71
CA ALA A 372 -10.25 -14.82 20.00
C ALA A 372 -11.06 -13.66 19.40
N GLY A 373 -12.25 -13.92 18.83
CA GLY A 373 -13.09 -12.88 18.24
C GLY A 373 -13.78 -11.96 19.25
N SER A 374 -13.89 -12.40 20.51
CA SER A 374 -14.56 -11.70 21.62
C SER A 374 -13.60 -11.46 22.78
N TRP A 375 -12.30 -11.36 22.51
CA TRP A 375 -11.25 -11.33 23.54
C TRP A 375 -11.39 -10.16 24.54
N GLN A 376 -12.06 -9.08 24.13
CA GLN A 376 -12.34 -7.91 24.96
C GLN A 376 -13.49 -8.14 25.96
N GLU A 377 -14.33 -9.15 25.72
CA GLU A 377 -15.48 -9.49 26.57
C GLU A 377 -15.06 -10.52 27.61
N VAL A 378 -14.40 -10.06 28.67
CA VAL A 378 -13.90 -10.91 29.75
C VAL A 378 -15.00 -11.09 30.80
N VAL A 379 -15.68 -12.24 30.76
CA VAL A 379 -16.79 -12.53 31.68
C VAL A 379 -16.30 -13.30 32.91
N SER A 380 -16.50 -12.71 34.08
CA SER A 380 -16.29 -13.40 35.36
C SER A 380 -17.57 -14.11 35.82
N ASP A 381 -17.49 -15.42 36.04
CA ASP A 381 -18.58 -16.23 36.60
C ASP A 381 -18.48 -16.33 38.14
N ARG A 382 -17.34 -15.97 38.73
CA ARG A 382 -17.13 -15.97 40.18
C ARG A 382 -16.20 -14.85 40.62
N VAL A 383 -16.63 -14.10 41.64
CA VAL A 383 -15.85 -13.04 42.28
C VAL A 383 -15.70 -13.36 43.76
N SER A 384 -14.51 -13.14 44.32
CA SER A 384 -14.24 -13.36 45.75
C SER A 384 -13.26 -12.33 46.32
N ILE A 385 -13.28 -12.18 47.65
CA ILE A 385 -12.29 -11.44 48.42
C ILE A 385 -11.67 -12.43 49.41
N GLY A 386 -10.39 -12.72 49.23
CA GLY A 386 -9.78 -13.89 49.87
C GLY A 386 -10.59 -15.14 49.53
N LYS A 387 -10.98 -15.93 50.54
CA LYS A 387 -11.82 -17.12 50.35
C LYS A 387 -13.32 -16.83 50.34
N VAL A 388 -13.74 -15.60 50.64
CA VAL A 388 -15.17 -15.24 50.70
C VAL A 388 -15.71 -14.99 49.30
N VAL A 389 -16.59 -15.88 48.84
CA VAL A 389 -17.26 -15.76 47.54
C VAL A 389 -18.38 -14.72 47.63
N ILE A 390 -18.39 -13.77 46.69
CA ILE A 390 -19.40 -12.71 46.63
C ILE A 390 -20.66 -13.27 45.95
N PRO A 391 -21.84 -13.17 46.59
CA PRO A 391 -23.10 -13.62 46.02
C PRO A 391 -23.70 -12.60 45.03
N GLU A 392 -24.72 -13.02 44.28
CA GLU A 392 -25.57 -12.11 43.51
C GLU A 392 -26.39 -11.19 44.42
N PRO A 393 -26.73 -9.96 44.00
CA PRO A 393 -26.38 -9.29 42.73
C PRO A 393 -25.02 -8.56 42.77
N LEU A 394 -24.30 -8.61 43.89
CA LEU A 394 -23.03 -7.88 44.05
C LEU A 394 -21.95 -8.43 43.12
N ARG A 395 -21.95 -9.74 42.89
CA ARG A 395 -21.03 -10.43 41.97
C ARG A 395 -21.03 -9.79 40.58
N SER A 396 -22.20 -9.57 39.98
CA SER A 396 -22.30 -8.95 38.66
C SER A 396 -21.78 -7.51 38.67
N ALA A 397 -22.13 -6.72 39.70
CA ALA A 397 -21.64 -5.34 39.84
C ALA A 397 -20.10 -5.24 39.90
N PHE A 398 -19.44 -6.17 40.60
CA PHE A 398 -17.98 -6.22 40.61
C PHE A 398 -17.38 -6.66 39.29
N ALA A 399 -17.99 -7.64 38.62
CA ALA A 399 -17.55 -8.08 37.30
C ALA A 399 -17.67 -6.93 36.27
N ASP A 400 -18.79 -6.21 36.28
CA ASP A 400 -19.04 -5.06 35.41
C ASP A 400 -18.07 -3.91 35.69
N SER A 401 -17.78 -3.63 36.97
CA SER A 401 -16.79 -2.64 37.38
C SER A 401 -15.40 -2.98 36.84
N MET A 402 -14.94 -4.24 36.98
CA MET A 402 -13.65 -4.68 36.44
C MET A 402 -13.61 -4.64 34.90
N GLN A 403 -14.70 -5.05 34.25
CA GLN A 403 -14.83 -4.99 32.80
C GLN A 403 -14.78 -3.55 32.28
N SER A 404 -15.42 -2.61 32.99
CA SER A 404 -15.38 -1.17 32.69
C SER A 404 -13.97 -0.59 32.81
N ILE A 405 -13.23 -0.92 33.88
CA ILE A 405 -11.82 -0.53 34.04
C ILE A 405 -10.98 -1.04 32.86
N LEU A 406 -11.14 -2.31 32.49
CA LEU A 406 -10.42 -2.92 31.37
C LEU A 406 -10.76 -2.23 30.05
N GLN A 407 -12.04 -2.03 29.74
CA GLN A 407 -12.49 -1.36 28.52
C GLN A 407 -12.00 0.09 28.43
N GLY A 408 -12.00 0.81 29.55
CA GLY A 408 -11.43 2.16 29.65
C GLY A 408 -9.94 2.18 29.31
N GLY A 409 -9.17 1.26 29.89
CA GLY A 409 -7.75 1.08 29.59
C GLY A 409 -7.47 0.71 28.13
N LEU A 410 -8.19 -0.28 27.60
CA LEU A 410 -8.08 -0.71 26.21
C LEU A 410 -8.38 0.44 25.24
N SER A 411 -9.41 1.24 25.52
CA SER A 411 -9.79 2.38 24.69
C SER A 411 -8.75 3.50 24.75
N ALA A 412 -8.25 3.84 25.94
CA ALA A 412 -7.21 4.86 26.12
C ALA A 412 -5.89 4.47 25.42
N GLY A 413 -5.60 3.18 25.29
CA GLY A 413 -4.43 2.65 24.60
C GLY A 413 -4.62 2.35 23.11
N GLY A 414 -5.84 2.53 22.58
CA GLY A 414 -6.19 2.17 21.20
C GLY A 414 -6.27 0.67 20.92
N LEU A 415 -6.18 -0.17 21.96
CA LEU A 415 -6.25 -1.62 21.87
C LEU A 415 -7.67 -2.12 21.56
N SER A 416 -8.70 -1.31 21.84
CA SER A 416 -10.10 -1.64 21.52
C SER A 416 -10.36 -1.78 20.01
N GLY A 417 -9.56 -1.10 19.17
CA GLY A 417 -9.67 -1.16 17.71
C GLY A 417 -9.06 -2.42 17.09
N ILE A 418 -8.36 -3.25 17.87
CA ILE A 418 -7.67 -4.45 17.39
C ILE A 418 -8.64 -5.60 17.19
N LYS A 419 -8.53 -6.29 16.05
CA LYS A 419 -9.27 -7.52 15.75
C LYS A 419 -8.36 -8.73 15.90
N VAL A 420 -8.86 -9.82 16.49
CA VAL A 420 -8.08 -11.02 16.71
C VAL A 420 -8.80 -12.23 16.12
N LYS A 421 -8.04 -13.08 15.44
CA LYS A 421 -8.50 -14.35 14.88
C LYS A 421 -7.59 -15.47 15.36
N SER A 422 -8.19 -16.59 15.75
CA SER A 422 -7.43 -17.81 16.04
C SER A 422 -6.99 -18.46 14.72
N VAL A 423 -5.77 -19.01 14.70
CA VAL A 423 -5.21 -19.79 13.58
C VAL A 423 -4.85 -21.18 14.11
N ASP A 424 -4.68 -22.16 13.22
CA ASP A 424 -4.16 -23.48 13.60
C ASP A 424 -2.74 -23.38 14.21
N GLY A 425 -2.55 -24.08 15.32
CA GLY A 425 -1.41 -23.85 16.22
C GLY A 425 -1.79 -22.85 17.32
N ASN A 426 -1.04 -22.74 18.40
CA ASN A 426 -1.39 -21.88 19.55
C ASN A 426 -1.26 -20.36 19.26
N ASP A 427 -1.41 -19.97 17.99
CA ASP A 427 -1.14 -18.63 17.46
C ASP A 427 -2.44 -17.89 17.11
N MET A 428 -2.35 -16.57 17.19
CA MET A 428 -3.40 -15.64 16.81
C MET A 428 -2.89 -14.68 15.74
N ILE A 429 -3.79 -14.31 14.82
CA ILE A 429 -3.60 -13.17 13.93
C ILE A 429 -4.26 -11.96 14.58
N VAL A 430 -3.45 -10.94 14.85
CA VAL A 430 -3.83 -9.68 15.44
C VAL A 430 -3.79 -8.61 14.36
N SER A 431 -4.94 -8.04 14.02
CA SER A 431 -5.08 -7.02 12.98
C SER A 431 -5.26 -5.64 13.61
N THR A 432 -4.40 -4.69 13.24
CA THR A 432 -4.49 -3.29 13.65
C THR A 432 -5.15 -2.45 12.54
N PRO A 433 -5.95 -1.43 12.88
CA PRO A 433 -6.53 -0.53 11.90
C PRO A 433 -5.48 0.45 11.35
N SER A 434 -5.72 0.96 10.14
CA SER A 434 -4.93 2.08 9.61
C SER A 434 -5.14 3.34 10.45
N SER A 435 -4.10 4.14 10.66
CA SER A 435 -4.14 5.38 11.44
C SER A 435 -3.28 6.47 10.82
N GLY A 436 -3.62 7.74 11.10
CA GLY A 436 -2.89 8.91 10.63
C GLY A 436 -3.19 9.34 9.19
N THR A 437 -2.63 10.49 8.80
CA THR A 437 -2.84 11.06 7.47
C THR A 437 -1.82 10.48 6.50
N LYS A 438 -2.30 9.73 5.50
CA LYS A 438 -1.44 9.18 4.45
C LYS A 438 -0.64 10.32 3.80
N PRO A 439 0.70 10.32 3.89
CA PRO A 439 1.50 11.33 3.23
C PRO A 439 1.23 11.25 1.74
N ALA A 440 1.16 12.41 1.09
CA ALA A 440 1.22 12.45 -0.36
C ALA A 440 2.57 11.84 -0.74
N ILE A 441 2.53 10.60 -1.23
CA ILE A 441 3.67 10.05 -1.94
C ILE A 441 3.72 10.93 -3.18
N SER A 442 4.55 11.96 -3.15
CA SER A 442 5.09 12.50 -4.38
C SER A 442 5.71 11.28 -5.03
N THR A 443 4.99 10.66 -5.96
CA THR A 443 5.59 9.89 -7.01
C THR A 443 6.45 10.87 -7.79
N THR A 444 7.57 11.29 -7.21
CA THR A 444 8.85 10.99 -7.83
C THR A 444 8.84 9.48 -8.03
N ALA A 445 8.08 9.07 -9.03
CA ALA A 445 8.43 7.91 -9.79
C ALA A 445 9.93 8.09 -9.99
N ILE A 446 10.71 7.18 -9.43
CA ILE A 446 11.93 6.74 -10.09
C ILE A 446 11.41 6.09 -11.38
N SER A 447 10.87 6.94 -12.26
CA SER A 447 10.56 6.64 -13.63
C SER A 447 11.93 6.41 -14.18
N THR A 448 12.22 5.15 -14.46
CA THR A 448 13.35 4.74 -15.29
C THR A 448 13.27 5.34 -16.70
N ASN A 449 12.31 6.21 -16.98
CA ASN A 449 12.40 7.23 -18.02
C ASN A 449 12.40 8.63 -17.37
N ILE A 450 13.58 9.23 -17.18
CA ILE A 450 13.70 10.65 -16.82
C ILE A 450 13.22 11.53 -17.99
N TYR A 451 13.26 10.98 -19.21
CA TYR A 451 12.76 11.65 -20.40
C TYR A 451 11.25 11.95 -20.34
N ARG A 452 10.93 13.23 -20.51
CA ARG A 452 9.58 13.75 -20.73
C ARG A 452 9.58 14.58 -22.00
N LYS A 453 8.53 14.46 -22.81
CA LYS A 453 8.38 15.21 -24.05
C LYS A 453 8.08 16.68 -23.81
N VAL A 454 7.31 17.02 -22.77
CA VAL A 454 7.07 18.40 -22.34
C VAL A 454 7.88 18.64 -21.08
N ILE A 455 8.70 19.69 -21.06
CA ILE A 455 9.63 19.97 -19.96
C ILE A 455 9.84 21.47 -19.80
N THR A 456 10.01 21.95 -18.56
CA THR A 456 10.35 23.36 -18.33
C THR A 456 11.85 23.60 -18.43
N ALA A 457 12.26 24.83 -18.71
CA ALA A 457 13.66 25.21 -18.81
C ALA A 457 14.43 24.95 -17.50
N GLU A 458 13.78 25.18 -16.35
CA GLU A 458 14.33 24.96 -15.03
C GLU A 458 14.46 23.46 -14.70
N GLU A 459 13.48 22.64 -15.08
CA GLU A 459 13.53 21.18 -14.94
C GLU A 459 14.65 20.58 -15.79
N LEU A 460 14.77 21.01 -17.05
CA LEU A 460 15.82 20.57 -17.95
C LEU A 460 17.21 20.96 -17.42
N ALA A 461 17.37 22.20 -16.94
CA ALA A 461 18.61 22.66 -16.31
C ALA A 461 18.99 21.79 -15.11
N LYS A 462 18.05 21.50 -14.21
CA LYS A 462 18.28 20.65 -13.03
C LYS A 462 18.75 19.25 -13.41
N ILE A 463 18.14 18.62 -14.43
CA ILE A 463 18.52 17.29 -14.92
C ILE A 463 19.98 17.27 -15.40
N PHE A 464 20.41 18.32 -16.10
CA PHE A 464 21.80 18.43 -16.57
C PHE A 464 22.78 18.69 -15.43
N VAL A 465 22.42 19.47 -14.42
CA VAL A 465 23.23 19.65 -13.19
C VAL A 465 23.39 18.34 -12.40
N GLU A 466 22.37 17.48 -12.42
CA GLU A 466 22.42 16.14 -11.82
C GLU A 466 23.21 15.10 -12.66
N ASN A 467 23.93 15.53 -13.72
CA ASN A 467 24.68 14.67 -14.66
C ASN A 467 23.81 13.63 -15.39
N LYS A 468 22.53 13.92 -15.61
CA LYS A 468 21.57 13.05 -16.31
C LYS A 468 21.20 13.55 -17.72
N GLY A 469 21.96 14.52 -18.25
CA GLY A 469 21.70 15.12 -19.56
C GLY A 469 21.77 14.13 -20.74
N SER A 470 22.52 13.04 -20.60
CA SER A 470 22.61 11.97 -21.60
C SER A 470 21.28 11.31 -21.92
N GLU A 471 20.31 11.34 -21.00
CA GLU A 471 18.97 10.81 -21.23
C GLU A 471 18.12 11.67 -22.18
N PHE A 472 18.48 12.93 -22.38
CA PHE A 472 17.79 13.87 -23.26
C PHE A 472 18.55 14.13 -24.56
N ASN A 473 19.86 13.84 -24.61
CA ASN A 473 20.68 14.06 -25.79
C ASN A 473 20.08 13.40 -27.03
N GLY A 474 19.84 14.21 -28.06
CA GLY A 474 19.28 13.78 -29.33
C GLY A 474 17.76 13.52 -29.33
N LYS A 475 17.06 13.69 -28.20
CA LYS A 475 15.60 13.57 -28.11
C LYS A 475 14.90 14.90 -28.36
N PHE A 476 13.64 14.82 -28.75
CA PHE A 476 12.77 15.96 -29.03
C PHE A 476 11.99 16.37 -27.78
N VAL A 477 11.89 17.68 -27.53
CA VAL A 477 11.21 18.25 -26.37
C VAL A 477 10.40 19.49 -26.76
N LEU A 478 9.26 19.66 -26.11
CA LEU A 478 8.47 20.89 -26.06
C LEU A 478 8.88 21.63 -24.80
N ILE A 479 9.38 22.85 -24.98
CA ILE A 479 10.00 23.61 -23.89
C ILE A 479 9.09 24.73 -23.44
N GLU A 480 8.99 24.87 -22.13
CA GLU A 480 8.32 25.96 -21.44
C GLU A 480 9.31 26.72 -20.55
N GLY A 481 9.26 28.04 -20.53
CA GLY A 481 10.08 28.83 -19.60
C GLY A 481 9.97 30.33 -19.83
N VAL A 482 10.73 31.09 -19.07
CA VAL A 482 10.78 32.56 -19.21
C VAL A 482 11.95 32.92 -20.12
N VAL A 483 11.69 33.69 -21.17
CA VAL A 483 12.74 34.20 -22.07
C VAL A 483 13.43 35.38 -21.39
N ASP A 484 14.74 35.27 -21.18
CA ASP A 484 15.53 36.30 -20.49
C ASP A 484 16.27 37.21 -21.47
N LYS A 485 16.75 36.64 -22.59
CA LYS A 485 17.39 37.39 -23.67
C LYS A 485 17.18 36.69 -25.01
N ILE A 486 17.28 37.44 -26.10
CA ILE A 486 17.35 36.90 -27.46
C ILE A 486 18.62 37.39 -28.15
N SER A 487 19.14 36.59 -29.08
CA SER A 487 20.19 37.00 -30.02
C SER A 487 19.65 36.76 -31.41
N SER A 488 19.51 37.80 -32.22
CA SER A 488 19.05 37.64 -33.59
C SER A 488 20.21 37.26 -34.50
N GLY A 489 20.03 36.18 -35.27
CA GLY A 489 21.03 35.73 -36.25
C GLY A 489 21.08 36.61 -37.50
N SER A 490 20.09 37.47 -37.71
CA SER A 490 20.02 38.33 -38.90
C SER A 490 20.60 39.75 -38.69
N GLU A 491 21.36 39.96 -37.61
CA GLU A 491 22.06 41.21 -37.35
C GLU A 491 23.27 41.39 -38.28
N PHE A 492 23.19 42.32 -39.24
CA PHE A 492 24.39 42.96 -39.79
C PHE A 492 24.22 44.47 -39.96
N SER A 493 25.01 45.21 -39.17
CA SER A 493 25.34 46.64 -39.30
C SER A 493 24.18 47.62 -39.53
N GLY A 494 23.49 47.99 -38.45
CA GLY A 494 22.65 49.19 -38.38
C GLY A 494 21.21 48.93 -37.98
N ASN A 495 20.97 48.98 -36.68
CA ASN A 495 19.70 49.17 -35.98
C ASN A 495 18.56 48.22 -36.38
N ALA A 496 18.63 46.98 -35.91
CA ALA A 496 17.43 46.27 -35.47
C ALA A 496 17.15 46.72 -34.04
N THR A 497 16.17 47.59 -33.85
CA THR A 497 15.88 48.20 -32.54
C THR A 497 14.38 48.29 -32.35
N ALA A 498 13.91 47.84 -31.18
CA ALA A 498 12.57 48.17 -30.69
C ALA A 498 12.70 49.44 -29.84
N ASP A 499 12.30 50.60 -30.38
CA ASP A 499 12.50 51.91 -29.74
C ASP A 499 11.27 52.82 -29.90
N ILE A 500 11.21 53.86 -29.06
CA ILE A 500 10.16 54.86 -29.03
C ILE A 500 10.36 55.83 -30.19
N GLY A 501 9.65 55.60 -31.30
CA GLY A 501 9.33 56.67 -32.25
C GLY A 501 10.07 56.72 -33.58
N ASP A 502 10.87 55.72 -33.97
CA ASP A 502 11.44 55.72 -35.32
C ASP A 502 10.43 55.21 -36.37
N ALA A 503 10.10 56.06 -37.34
CA ALA A 503 9.26 55.69 -38.47
C ALA A 503 10.05 54.76 -39.40
N LEU A 504 9.44 53.64 -39.81
CA LEU A 504 9.91 52.78 -40.89
C LEU A 504 10.40 53.63 -42.08
N ASN A 505 11.72 53.79 -42.21
CA ASN A 505 12.35 54.49 -43.32
C ASN A 505 12.10 53.67 -44.60
N LYS A 506 10.98 53.91 -45.29
CA LYS A 506 10.57 53.24 -46.54
C LYS A 506 11.54 53.43 -47.73
N GLY A 507 12.69 54.08 -47.53
CA GLY A 507 13.65 54.46 -48.57
C GLY A 507 14.96 53.67 -48.62
N LYS A 508 15.30 52.82 -47.65
CA LYS A 508 16.49 51.95 -47.75
C LYS A 508 16.08 50.62 -48.38
N LYS A 509 16.61 50.34 -49.58
CA LYS A 509 16.53 49.01 -50.21
C LYS A 509 16.94 47.96 -49.17
N LEU A 510 16.05 47.01 -48.90
CA LEU A 510 16.34 45.76 -48.18
C LEU A 510 17.52 45.09 -48.88
N GLN A 511 18.72 45.18 -48.30
CA GLN A 511 19.78 44.24 -48.64
C GLN A 511 19.32 42.88 -48.11
N LYS A 512 19.39 41.85 -48.97
CA LYS A 512 19.02 40.48 -48.63
C LYS A 512 19.65 40.11 -47.27
N ILE A 513 18.79 39.70 -46.34
CA ILE A 513 19.16 38.91 -45.18
C ILE A 513 20.11 37.83 -45.70
N LYS A 514 21.25 37.59 -45.02
CA LYS A 514 21.94 36.32 -45.26
C LYS A 514 20.97 35.27 -44.73
N ASP A 515 20.24 34.61 -45.64
CA ASP A 515 19.12 33.70 -45.37
C ASP A 515 19.46 32.49 -44.46
N ASP A 516 20.66 32.43 -43.87
CA ASP A 516 21.28 31.23 -43.28
C ASP A 516 21.65 31.35 -41.77
N GLN A 517 21.14 32.33 -41.01
CA GLN A 517 21.40 32.43 -39.56
C GLN A 517 20.11 32.40 -38.72
N PHE A 518 20.11 31.56 -37.68
CA PHE A 518 18.96 31.33 -36.79
C PHE A 518 18.88 32.38 -35.68
N ASP A 519 17.67 32.76 -35.29
CA ASP A 519 17.44 33.49 -34.04
C ASP A 519 17.58 32.54 -32.84
N VAL A 520 18.10 33.08 -31.73
CA VAL A 520 18.37 32.32 -30.52
C VAL A 520 17.63 32.91 -29.33
N PHE A 521 16.82 32.10 -28.67
CA PHE A 521 16.10 32.48 -27.46
C PHE A 521 16.76 31.82 -26.26
N TYR A 522 17.07 32.60 -25.24
CA TYR A 522 17.66 32.11 -24.00
C TYR A 522 16.60 32.08 -22.92
N LEU A 523 16.18 30.87 -22.55
CA LEU A 523 15.25 30.67 -21.45
C LEU A 523 16.03 30.53 -20.14
N HIS A 524 15.50 31.15 -19.09
CA HIS A 524 16.06 31.05 -17.76
C HIS A 524 15.90 29.63 -17.21
N GLY A 525 17.02 28.98 -16.88
CA GLY A 525 17.04 27.66 -16.27
C GLY A 525 17.29 27.73 -14.76
N MET A 526 18.42 28.30 -14.36
CA MET A 526 18.80 28.46 -12.95
C MET A 526 19.55 29.77 -12.72
N ASP A 527 19.36 30.38 -11.54
CA ASP A 527 19.94 31.67 -11.18
C ASP A 527 21.48 31.67 -11.09
N SER A 528 22.10 30.53 -10.77
CA SER A 528 23.54 30.44 -10.56
C SER A 528 24.06 29.02 -10.81
N TYR A 529 25.03 28.89 -11.73
CA TYR A 529 25.72 27.65 -12.05
C TYR A 529 27.23 27.88 -12.31
N GLY A 530 28.05 26.88 -11.98
CA GLY A 530 29.50 26.92 -12.14
C GLY A 530 30.23 27.80 -11.11
N PHE A 531 31.56 27.93 -11.27
CA PHE A 531 32.43 28.63 -10.32
C PHE A 531 32.15 30.15 -10.25
N ARG A 532 31.73 30.74 -11.38
CA ARG A 532 31.44 32.18 -11.48
C ARG A 532 30.03 32.57 -11.03
N LYS A 533 29.17 31.57 -10.71
CA LYS A 533 27.77 31.76 -10.31
C LYS A 533 26.92 32.53 -11.32
N ASP A 534 27.23 32.40 -12.61
CA ASP A 534 26.44 32.99 -13.68
C ASP A 534 25.16 32.14 -13.90
N PRO A 535 24.06 32.72 -14.43
CA PRO A 535 22.85 31.95 -14.73
C PRO A 535 23.09 30.85 -15.77
N LEU A 536 22.36 29.74 -15.63
CA LEU A 536 22.32 28.65 -16.59
C LEU A 536 21.10 28.82 -17.50
N TYR A 537 21.35 28.92 -18.81
CA TYR A 537 20.30 29.13 -19.80
C TYR A 537 20.01 27.88 -20.62
N ILE A 538 18.76 27.75 -21.06
CA ILE A 538 18.39 26.86 -22.15
C ILE A 538 18.38 27.68 -23.44
N LYS A 539 19.32 27.38 -24.33
CA LYS A 539 19.52 28.07 -25.60
C LYS A 539 18.67 27.40 -26.67
N LEU A 540 17.58 28.03 -27.08
CA LEU A 540 16.71 27.57 -28.16
C LEU A 540 17.17 28.17 -29.48
N VAL A 541 17.50 27.33 -30.47
CA VAL A 541 17.79 27.77 -31.84
C VAL A 541 16.50 27.70 -32.64
N ILE A 542 15.98 28.86 -33.02
CA ILE A 542 14.67 29.05 -33.64
C ILE A 542 14.78 29.01 -35.16
N LYS A 543 13.90 28.22 -35.79
CA LYS A 543 13.67 28.20 -37.23
C LYS A 543 12.39 28.95 -37.53
N SER A 544 12.52 30.13 -38.11
CA SER A 544 11.38 31.02 -38.36
C SER A 544 11.62 31.81 -39.65
N PRO A 545 10.57 32.10 -40.44
CA PRO A 545 10.65 33.07 -41.52
C PRO A 545 10.70 34.53 -40.99
N ASP A 546 10.25 34.74 -39.76
CA ASP A 546 10.25 36.03 -39.06
C ASP A 546 11.53 36.22 -38.24
N VAL A 547 11.89 37.48 -38.00
CA VAL A 547 12.99 37.92 -37.11
C VAL A 547 12.41 38.45 -35.80
N PHE A 548 13.12 38.31 -34.68
CA PHE A 548 12.67 38.81 -33.38
C PHE A 548 13.61 39.86 -32.78
N VAL A 549 13.04 40.89 -32.16
CA VAL A 549 13.77 41.97 -31.46
C VAL A 549 13.22 42.18 -30.06
N MET A 550 14.09 42.54 -29.11
CA MET A 550 13.74 42.79 -27.72
C MET A 550 13.93 44.28 -27.42
N ASP A 551 12.96 44.90 -26.74
CA ASP A 551 13.06 46.29 -26.32
C ASP A 551 13.89 46.47 -25.03
N THR A 552 14.09 47.72 -24.61
CA THR A 552 14.86 48.03 -23.38
C THR A 552 14.17 47.59 -22.09
N TYR A 553 12.86 47.34 -22.13
CA TYR A 553 12.09 46.83 -21.00
C TYR A 553 12.07 45.31 -20.93
N GLY A 554 12.50 44.63 -22.00
CA GLY A 554 12.61 43.18 -22.15
C GLY A 554 11.40 42.51 -22.80
N ASP A 555 10.49 43.30 -23.40
CA ASP A 555 9.39 42.77 -24.22
C ASP A 555 9.93 42.40 -25.62
N ILE A 556 9.43 41.31 -26.19
CA ILE A 556 9.87 40.76 -27.47
C ILE A 556 8.80 41.04 -28.53
N TYR A 557 9.25 41.54 -29.67
CA TYR A 557 8.43 41.91 -30.83
C TYR A 557 8.93 41.20 -32.09
N LYS A 558 8.07 41.13 -33.11
CA LYS A 558 8.50 40.76 -34.45
C LYS A 558 9.28 41.91 -35.07
N GLY A 559 10.51 41.60 -35.45
CA GLY A 559 11.46 42.51 -36.06
C GLY A 559 11.42 42.49 -37.60
N PRO A 560 12.46 43.03 -38.26
CA PRO A 560 13.69 43.56 -37.66
C PRO A 560 13.53 44.93 -36.98
N ASN A 561 12.40 45.63 -37.15
CA ASN A 561 12.09 46.88 -36.47
C ASN A 561 10.66 46.85 -35.98
N ALA A 562 10.44 47.20 -34.71
CA ALA A 562 9.12 47.22 -34.08
C ALA A 562 8.84 48.57 -33.43
N ASN A 563 7.65 49.14 -33.69
CA ASN A 563 7.22 50.35 -33.01
C ASN A 563 6.50 50.01 -31.69
N ILE A 564 7.23 50.10 -30.58
CA ILE A 564 6.74 49.67 -29.25
C ILE A 564 5.55 50.48 -28.71
N VAL A 565 5.16 51.59 -29.37
CA VAL A 565 3.98 52.40 -29.01
C VAL A 565 2.72 51.90 -29.72
N LYS A 566 2.86 51.32 -30.92
CA LYS A 566 1.72 50.94 -31.77
C LYS A 566 1.52 49.43 -31.88
N GLU A 567 2.61 48.68 -31.75
CA GLU A 567 2.62 47.22 -31.90
C GLU A 567 2.48 46.55 -30.53
N LYS A 568 1.83 45.37 -30.52
CA LYS A 568 1.73 44.56 -29.31
C LYS A 568 2.95 43.63 -29.22
N ALA A 569 3.53 43.53 -28.03
CA ALA A 569 4.58 42.54 -27.77
C ALA A 569 4.06 41.13 -28.04
N LEU A 570 4.88 40.32 -28.72
CA LEU A 570 4.65 38.90 -28.92
C LEU A 570 4.82 38.14 -27.59
N ILE A 571 5.87 38.49 -26.83
CA ILE A 571 6.14 37.98 -25.49
C ILE A 571 6.45 39.17 -24.59
N LYS A 572 5.72 39.30 -23.49
CA LYS A 572 6.05 40.31 -22.46
C LYS A 572 7.12 39.78 -21.51
N LYS A 573 7.94 40.67 -20.96
CA LYS A 573 8.96 40.31 -19.98
C LYS A 573 8.35 39.57 -18.79
N GLY A 574 9.00 38.49 -18.38
CA GLY A 574 8.59 37.69 -17.23
C GLY A 574 7.39 36.77 -17.48
N TYR A 575 6.76 36.84 -18.67
CA TYR A 575 5.72 35.89 -19.03
C TYR A 575 6.34 34.53 -19.29
N ARG A 576 5.62 33.47 -18.90
CA ARG A 576 6.04 32.11 -19.20
C ARG A 576 5.59 31.76 -20.60
N VAL A 577 6.52 31.23 -21.39
CA VAL A 577 6.31 30.95 -22.80
C VAL A 577 6.44 29.45 -23.02
N LYS A 578 5.47 28.86 -23.72
CA LYS A 578 5.50 27.48 -24.17
C LYS A 578 5.57 27.44 -25.69
N PHE A 579 6.64 26.85 -26.20
CA PHE A 579 6.81 26.59 -27.63
C PHE A 579 6.07 25.31 -27.98
N LEU A 580 5.13 25.38 -28.93
CA LEU A 580 4.24 24.28 -29.27
C LEU A 580 4.83 23.32 -30.32
N LYS A 581 5.98 23.66 -30.89
CA LYS A 581 6.76 22.80 -31.78
C LYS A 581 8.03 22.30 -31.10
N GLU A 582 8.40 21.07 -31.44
CA GLU A 582 9.47 20.34 -30.78
C GLU A 582 10.85 20.85 -31.19
N GLY A 583 11.77 20.97 -30.24
CA GLY A 583 13.20 21.15 -30.48
C GLY A 583 13.99 19.92 -30.04
N ARG A 584 15.16 19.70 -30.64
CA ARG A 584 16.04 18.57 -30.31
C ARG A 584 17.14 19.00 -29.35
N VAL A 585 17.24 18.37 -28.18
CA VAL A 585 18.33 18.65 -27.24
C VAL A 585 19.67 18.21 -27.83
N GLN A 586 20.65 19.12 -27.83
CA GLN A 586 21.98 18.91 -28.41
C GLN A 586 23.02 18.78 -27.30
N GLY A 587 23.61 17.58 -27.19
CA GLY A 587 24.65 17.28 -26.21
C GLY A 587 24.09 16.72 -24.91
N ASP A 588 25.00 16.16 -24.12
CA ASP A 588 24.76 15.49 -22.84
C ASP A 588 25.40 16.23 -21.65
N GLN A 589 26.14 17.32 -21.92
CA GLN A 589 26.85 18.13 -20.94
C GLN A 589 26.56 19.63 -21.15
N ILE A 590 26.59 20.37 -20.04
CA ILE A 590 26.47 21.84 -20.05
C ILE A 590 27.74 22.45 -20.65
N LYS A 591 27.59 23.31 -21.65
CA LYS A 591 28.71 24.03 -22.28
C LYS A 591 28.44 25.52 -22.19
N ASN A 592 29.43 26.30 -21.72
CA ASN A 592 29.32 27.76 -21.58
C ASN A 592 28.09 28.22 -20.76
N ASN A 593 27.70 27.45 -19.73
CA ASN A 593 26.48 27.68 -18.95
C ASN A 593 25.20 27.71 -19.81
N GLU A 594 25.20 26.95 -20.89
CA GLU A 594 24.08 26.81 -21.82
C GLU A 594 23.80 25.34 -22.11
N ILE A 595 22.52 25.01 -22.27
CA ILE A 595 22.03 23.73 -22.78
C ILE A 595 21.31 24.02 -24.09
N GLU A 596 21.80 23.47 -25.20
CA GLU A 596 21.29 23.80 -26.52
C GLU A 596 20.13 22.90 -26.93
N VAL A 597 19.08 23.52 -27.48
CA VAL A 597 17.94 22.84 -28.06
C VAL A 597 17.73 23.41 -29.46
N TYR A 598 17.95 22.56 -30.45
CA TYR A 598 18.03 22.96 -31.84
C TYR A 598 16.73 22.68 -32.59
N GLY A 599 16.33 23.63 -33.43
CA GLY A 599 15.32 23.40 -34.47
C GLY A 599 13.88 23.58 -34.00
N VAL A 600 13.65 24.44 -33.01
CA VAL A 600 12.28 24.82 -32.64
C VAL A 600 11.71 25.69 -33.75
N GLU A 601 10.65 25.22 -34.42
CA GLU A 601 10.02 25.95 -35.53
C GLU A 601 8.96 26.93 -35.02
N ILE A 602 8.92 28.13 -35.62
CA ILE A 602 7.88 29.15 -35.38
C ILE A 602 7.46 29.65 -36.74
N ASP A 603 6.30 29.20 -37.23
CA ASP A 603 5.74 29.63 -38.52
C ASP A 603 4.71 30.77 -38.35
N GLY A 604 4.22 30.98 -37.12
CA GLY A 604 3.31 32.05 -36.77
C GLY A 604 3.02 32.12 -35.27
N ASP A 605 2.28 33.15 -34.85
CA ASP A 605 2.05 33.47 -33.43
C ASP A 605 1.36 32.34 -32.66
N ALA A 606 0.59 31.50 -33.35
CA ALA A 606 -0.11 30.36 -32.76
C ALA A 606 0.83 29.25 -32.26
N ASP A 607 2.11 29.25 -32.69
CA ASP A 607 3.11 28.28 -32.25
C ASP A 607 3.73 28.63 -30.88
N ILE A 608 3.38 29.80 -30.33
CA ILE A 608 3.88 30.30 -29.05
C ILE A 608 2.68 30.59 -28.14
N GLN A 609 2.65 29.95 -26.97
CA GLN A 609 1.64 30.23 -25.94
C GLN A 609 2.29 30.97 -24.77
N CYS A 610 1.83 32.20 -24.52
CA CYS A 610 2.29 33.03 -23.42
C CYS A 610 1.30 32.97 -22.25
N PHE A 611 1.82 32.86 -21.03
CA PHE A 611 1.07 32.81 -19.79
C PHE A 611 1.54 33.92 -18.85
N ASP A 612 0.60 34.67 -18.27
CA ASP A 612 0.91 35.61 -17.20
C ASP A 612 1.05 34.82 -15.88
N PRO A 613 2.22 34.84 -15.22
CA PRO A 613 2.41 34.14 -13.94
C PRO A 613 1.56 34.69 -12.79
N SER A 614 0.91 35.85 -12.98
CA SER A 614 -0.01 36.48 -12.02
C SER A 614 -1.46 36.02 -12.18
N GLU A 615 -1.80 35.33 -13.27
CA GLU A 615 -3.14 34.78 -13.49
C GLU A 615 -3.29 33.38 -12.86
N PRO A 616 -4.44 33.07 -12.23
CA PRO A 616 -4.69 31.76 -11.65
C PRO A 616 -4.65 30.68 -12.74
N ALA A 617 -3.96 29.57 -12.45
CA ALA A 617 -3.78 28.46 -13.40
C ALA A 617 -5.13 28.05 -14.05
N PRO A 618 -5.17 27.87 -15.39
CA PRO A 618 -6.38 27.45 -16.07
C PRO A 618 -6.86 26.11 -15.50
N LYS A 619 -8.17 26.03 -15.19
CA LYS A 619 -8.83 24.82 -14.66
C LYS A 619 -8.80 23.65 -15.62
#